data_AF-A0A1J3EDS4-F1
#
_entry.id   AF-A0A1J3EDS4-F1
#
_cell.length_a   1.000
_cell.length_b   1.000
_cell.length_c   1.000
_cell.angle_alpha   90.00
_cell.angle_beta   90.00
_cell.angle_gamma   90.00
#
_symmetry.space_group_name_H-M   'P 1'
#
loop_
_entity.id
_entity.type
_entity.pdbx_description
1 polymer ?
#
loop_
_entity_poly.entity_id
_entity_poly.type
_entity_poly.pdbx_seq_one_letter_code
_entity_poly.pdbx_strand_id
1 'polypeptide(L)'
;HHFKAGALNTLLRVSSVMTNAPIILTLDCDMYSNDPTTPNRALCYLTDPNLKSILGYVQFPQKFQGISKNDIYACEYKRLFDINMVGFDGLMGPNYVGTGCFFNRRAFYGTPSNLIFHEIDELSPNQIAHKSIKAKYVLELAHNVAGCIYEHNTNWGSKIGFRYGSLVEDYY
;
A
#
# COMPACT_ATOMS: atom_id res chain seq x y z
N HIS A 1 1.60 5.35 18.45
CA HIS A 1 2.54 4.39 17.80
C HIS A 1 1.78 3.09 17.58
N HIS A 2 1.66 2.66 16.33
CA HIS A 2 0.80 1.54 15.89
C HIS A 2 1.60 0.59 15.01
N PHE A 3 2.71 0.05 15.55
CA PHE A 3 3.60 -0.89 14.86
C PHE A 3 3.86 -0.55 13.38
N LYS A 4 3.56 -1.47 12.46
CA LYS A 4 3.82 -1.34 11.02
C LYS A 4 2.83 -0.39 10.35
N ALA A 5 1.55 -0.42 10.72
CA ALA A 5 0.52 0.46 10.13
C ALA A 5 0.82 1.93 10.40
N GLY A 6 1.28 2.28 11.61
CA GLY A 6 1.68 3.65 11.93
C GLY A 6 2.87 4.13 11.10
N ALA A 7 3.84 3.24 10.85
CA ALA A 7 4.97 3.54 9.97
C ALA A 7 4.52 3.72 8.51
N LEU A 8 3.69 2.81 8.00
CA LEU A 8 3.14 2.88 6.63
C LEU A 8 2.28 4.14 6.43
N ASN A 9 1.43 4.50 7.40
CA ASN A 9 0.63 5.73 7.33
C ASN A 9 1.48 6.99 7.35
N THR A 10 2.56 7.00 8.14
CA THR A 10 3.54 8.09 8.11
C THR A 10 4.20 8.20 6.74
N LEU A 11 4.63 7.07 6.16
CA LEU A 11 5.21 7.03 4.81
C LEU A 11 4.21 7.49 3.74
N LEU A 12 2.93 7.11 3.84
CA LEU A 12 1.88 7.57 2.93
C LEU A 12 1.78 9.11 2.92
N ARG A 13 1.72 9.73 4.10
CA ARG A 13 1.63 11.20 4.25
C ARG A 13 2.87 11.92 3.72
N VAL A 14 4.05 11.48 4.13
CA VAL A 14 5.32 12.07 3.70
C VAL A 14 5.46 11.94 2.19
N SER A 15 5.13 10.75 1.64
CA SER A 15 5.16 10.52 0.19
C SER A 15 4.19 11.43 -0.55
N SER A 16 2.98 11.70 -0.03
CA SER A 16 2.04 12.64 -0.65
C SER A 16 2.63 14.04 -0.79
N VAL A 17 3.34 14.52 0.24
CA VAL A 17 3.98 15.84 0.22
C VAL A 17 5.16 15.90 -0.75
N MET A 18 5.96 14.83 -0.81
CA MET A 18 7.21 14.84 -1.58
C MET A 18 6.98 14.55 -3.06
N THR A 19 6.36 13.43 -3.40
CA THR A 19 6.27 12.95 -4.80
C THR A 19 4.84 12.70 -5.25
N ASN A 20 3.93 12.49 -4.31
CA ASN A 20 2.54 12.06 -4.50
C ASN A 20 2.33 10.99 -5.57
N ALA A 21 3.22 10.00 -5.62
CA ALA A 21 3.11 8.93 -6.61
C ALA A 21 1.75 8.22 -6.50
N PRO A 22 1.02 7.99 -7.61
CA PRO A 22 -0.33 7.41 -7.57
C PRO A 22 -0.34 5.92 -7.22
N ILE A 23 0.81 5.27 -7.27
CA ILE A 23 0.99 3.85 -6.97
C ILE A 23 1.96 3.71 -5.80
N ILE A 24 1.60 2.88 -4.83
CA ILE A 24 2.39 2.58 -3.64
C ILE A 24 2.71 1.09 -3.60
N LEU A 25 3.99 0.74 -3.45
CA LEU A 25 4.42 -0.63 -3.22
C LEU A 25 4.70 -0.84 -1.72
N THR A 26 4.06 -1.84 -1.10
CA THR A 26 4.50 -2.35 0.20
C THR A 26 5.46 -3.51 0.00
N LEU A 27 6.62 -3.44 0.64
CA LEU A 27 7.66 -4.46 0.55
C LEU A 27 8.40 -4.56 1.89
N ASP A 28 8.45 -5.78 2.43
CA ASP A 28 9.21 -6.08 3.64
C ASP A 28 10.70 -6.24 3.35
N CYS A 29 11.54 -6.07 4.38
CA CYS A 29 12.99 -6.01 4.24
C CYS A 29 13.65 -7.37 3.91
N ASP A 30 12.94 -8.46 4.11
CA ASP A 30 13.33 -9.83 3.78
C ASP A 30 12.79 -10.29 2.40
N MET A 31 12.09 -9.41 1.69
CA MET A 31 11.46 -9.69 0.42
C MET A 31 12.07 -8.86 -0.71
N TYR A 32 12.16 -9.44 -1.90
CA TYR A 32 12.63 -8.76 -3.09
C TYR A 32 11.95 -9.30 -4.36
N SER A 33 11.91 -8.49 -5.42
CA SER A 33 11.37 -8.94 -6.70
C SER A 33 12.36 -9.89 -7.39
N ASN A 34 11.89 -11.06 -7.78
CA ASN A 34 12.64 -12.02 -8.58
C ASN A 34 12.51 -11.79 -10.10
N ASP A 35 11.63 -10.88 -10.52
CA ASP A 35 11.41 -10.51 -11.92
C ASP A 35 11.55 -8.97 -12.06
N PRO A 36 12.47 -8.47 -12.89
CA PRO A 36 12.63 -7.03 -13.11
C PRO A 36 11.43 -6.41 -13.85
N THR A 37 10.58 -7.22 -14.48
CA THR A 37 9.37 -6.76 -15.18
C THR A 37 8.14 -6.63 -14.28
N THR A 38 8.24 -7.02 -12.99
CA THR A 38 7.13 -6.92 -12.01
C THR A 38 6.43 -5.55 -12.02
N PRO A 39 7.14 -4.41 -12.01
CA PRO A 39 6.48 -3.10 -12.08
C PRO A 39 5.64 -2.91 -13.35
N ASN A 40 6.13 -3.36 -14.52
CA ASN A 40 5.38 -3.28 -15.78
C ASN A 40 4.12 -4.14 -15.73
N ARG A 41 4.20 -5.34 -15.15
CA ARG A 41 3.03 -6.22 -14.97
C ARG A 41 1.98 -5.59 -14.06
N ALA A 42 2.39 -4.98 -12.94
CA ALA A 42 1.49 -4.26 -12.06
C ALA A 42 0.82 -3.09 -12.78
N LEU A 43 1.58 -2.34 -13.58
CA LEU A 43 1.07 -1.22 -14.37
C LEU A 43 0.03 -1.66 -15.40
N CYS A 44 0.17 -2.84 -16.03
CA CYS A 44 -0.85 -3.34 -16.97
C CYS A 44 -2.25 -3.37 -16.35
N TYR A 45 -2.37 -3.82 -15.09
CA TYR A 45 -3.66 -3.83 -14.39
C TYR A 45 -4.08 -2.45 -13.89
N LEU A 46 -3.15 -1.70 -13.29
CA LEU A 46 -3.44 -0.39 -12.66
C LEU A 46 -3.76 0.71 -13.69
N THR A 47 -3.33 0.54 -14.94
CA THR A 47 -3.59 1.50 -16.03
C THR A 47 -4.69 1.05 -16.99
N ASP A 48 -5.23 -0.17 -16.82
CA ASP A 48 -6.34 -0.65 -17.64
C ASP A 48 -7.56 0.28 -17.50
N PRO A 49 -8.07 0.89 -18.59
CA PRO A 49 -9.21 1.80 -18.54
C PRO A 49 -10.47 1.22 -17.90
N ASN A 50 -10.67 -0.09 -17.97
CA ASN A 50 -11.82 -0.79 -17.42
C ASN A 50 -11.66 -1.09 -15.93
N LEU A 51 -10.43 -1.25 -15.44
CA LEU A 51 -10.15 -1.62 -14.04
C LEU A 51 -9.71 -0.43 -13.18
N LYS A 52 -9.08 0.60 -13.75
CA LYS A 52 -8.41 1.68 -13.00
C LYS A 52 -9.28 2.40 -11.95
N SER A 53 -10.60 2.45 -12.16
CA SER A 53 -11.54 3.15 -11.26
C SER A 53 -12.03 2.27 -10.11
N ILE A 54 -11.93 0.95 -10.25
CA ILE A 54 -12.42 -0.04 -9.28
C ILE A 54 -11.29 -0.81 -8.58
N LEU A 55 -10.11 -0.88 -9.20
CA LEU A 55 -8.97 -1.64 -8.70
C LEU A 55 -8.29 -0.91 -7.55
N GLY A 56 -8.37 -1.50 -6.35
CA GLY A 56 -7.69 -0.99 -5.15
C GLY A 56 -6.19 -1.30 -5.15
N TYR A 57 -5.82 -2.53 -5.50
CA TYR A 57 -4.42 -2.99 -5.52
C TYR A 57 -4.21 -4.24 -6.37
N VAL A 58 -2.94 -4.55 -6.62
CA VAL A 58 -2.47 -5.80 -7.25
C VAL A 58 -1.52 -6.51 -6.30
N GLN A 59 -1.90 -7.69 -5.83
CA GLN A 59 -1.09 -8.52 -4.92
C GLN A 59 -0.31 -9.57 -5.70
N PHE A 60 1.00 -9.62 -5.52
CA PHE A 60 1.85 -10.69 -6.06
C PHE A 60 2.01 -11.84 -5.05
N PRO A 61 2.15 -13.09 -5.51
CA PRO A 61 2.38 -14.23 -4.63
C PRO A 61 3.76 -14.16 -3.96
N GLN A 62 3.82 -14.50 -2.67
CA GLN A 62 5.08 -14.59 -1.94
C GLN A 62 5.74 -15.95 -2.14
N LYS A 63 7.06 -15.96 -2.33
CA LYS A 63 7.87 -17.17 -2.55
C LYS A 63 9.10 -17.14 -1.67
N PHE A 64 9.29 -18.19 -0.86
CA PHE A 64 10.42 -18.32 0.05
C PHE A 64 11.54 -19.19 -0.54
N GLN A 65 12.76 -18.97 -0.05
CA GLN A 65 13.95 -19.69 -0.48
C GLN A 65 14.45 -20.63 0.62
N GLY A 66 15.33 -21.57 0.25
CA GLY A 66 15.96 -22.48 1.21
C GLY A 66 15.03 -23.56 1.77
N ILE A 67 13.92 -23.83 1.08
CA ILE A 67 12.92 -24.81 1.51
C ILE A 67 13.46 -26.23 1.29
N SER A 68 13.36 -27.06 2.33
CA SER A 68 13.72 -28.48 2.25
C SER A 68 12.84 -29.22 1.24
N LYS A 69 13.42 -30.18 0.50
CA LYS A 69 12.67 -31.03 -0.44
C LYS A 69 11.47 -31.73 0.19
N ASN A 70 11.53 -32.03 1.48
CA ASN A 70 10.44 -32.70 2.20
C ASN A 70 9.37 -31.73 2.70
N ASP A 71 9.69 -30.41 2.78
CA ASP A 71 8.85 -29.32 3.30
C ASP A 71 7.87 -29.73 4.43
N ILE A 72 8.39 -30.43 5.45
CA ILE A 72 7.56 -31.00 6.52
C ILE A 72 6.83 -29.94 7.36
N TYR A 73 7.28 -28.69 7.28
CA TYR A 73 6.67 -27.54 7.95
C TYR A 73 5.73 -26.73 7.04
N ALA A 74 5.56 -27.15 5.78
CA ALA A 74 4.75 -26.47 4.78
C ALA A 74 5.11 -24.98 4.59
N CYS A 75 6.41 -24.67 4.63
CA CYS A 75 6.95 -23.31 4.55
C CYS A 75 6.80 -22.69 3.15
N GLU A 76 6.43 -23.46 2.12
CA GLU A 76 6.03 -22.87 0.84
C GLU A 76 4.72 -22.07 0.93
N TYR A 77 3.90 -22.34 1.96
CA TYR A 77 2.58 -21.71 2.15
C TYR A 77 1.70 -21.72 0.88
N LYS A 78 1.81 -22.76 0.04
CA LYS A 78 1.12 -22.89 -1.27
C LYS A 78 -0.36 -22.59 -1.21
N ARG A 79 -1.04 -23.02 -0.14
CA ARG A 79 -2.47 -22.76 0.03
C ARG A 79 -2.77 -21.26 0.07
N LEU A 80 -1.99 -20.49 0.82
CA LEU A 80 -2.20 -19.06 0.99
C LEU A 80 -1.76 -18.26 -0.25
N PHE A 81 -0.55 -18.52 -0.75
CA PHE A 81 0.06 -17.67 -1.78
C PHE A 81 -0.18 -18.13 -3.22
N ASP A 82 -0.58 -19.38 -3.47
CA ASP A 82 -0.87 -19.86 -4.82
C ASP A 82 -2.36 -20.17 -5.00
N ILE A 83 -2.89 -21.07 -4.18
CA ILE A 83 -4.24 -21.62 -4.39
C ILE A 83 -5.31 -20.58 -4.08
N ASN A 84 -5.25 -19.96 -2.89
CA ASN A 84 -6.25 -18.98 -2.47
C ASN A 84 -6.21 -17.72 -3.33
N MET A 85 -5.02 -17.24 -3.73
CA MET A 85 -4.91 -16.01 -4.51
C MET A 85 -5.61 -16.12 -5.86
N VAL A 86 -5.33 -17.19 -6.61
CA VAL A 86 -5.98 -17.43 -7.91
C VAL A 86 -7.47 -17.73 -7.73
N GLY A 87 -7.86 -18.44 -6.67
CA GLY A 87 -9.26 -18.72 -6.37
C GLY A 87 -10.09 -17.48 -6.07
N PHE A 88 -9.55 -16.52 -5.31
CA PHE A 88 -10.27 -15.28 -4.96
C PHE A 88 -10.31 -14.25 -6.10
N ASP A 89 -9.40 -14.36 -7.08
CA ASP A 89 -9.41 -13.50 -8.27
C ASP A 89 -10.72 -13.62 -9.07
N GLY A 90 -11.34 -14.81 -9.08
CA GLY A 90 -12.67 -15.03 -9.67
C GLY A 90 -13.84 -14.41 -8.89
N LEU A 91 -13.58 -13.82 -7.71
CA LEU A 91 -14.58 -13.15 -6.88
C LEU A 91 -14.35 -11.63 -6.87
N MET A 92 -13.48 -11.15 -5.97
CA MET A 92 -13.19 -9.71 -5.80
C MET A 92 -11.69 -9.44 -5.65
N GLY A 93 -10.84 -10.41 -6.00
CA GLY A 93 -9.40 -10.32 -5.84
C GLY A 93 -8.89 -10.98 -4.55
N PRO A 94 -7.58 -11.25 -4.48
CA PRO A 94 -6.92 -11.85 -3.31
C PRO A 94 -6.89 -10.88 -2.12
N ASN A 95 -6.64 -11.40 -0.92
CA ASN A 95 -6.36 -10.56 0.26
C ASN A 95 -4.98 -9.89 0.13
N TYR A 96 -4.84 -8.73 0.77
CA TYR A 96 -3.53 -8.15 1.07
C TYR A 96 -2.84 -8.99 2.15
N VAL A 97 -1.56 -9.30 1.93
CA VAL A 97 -0.79 -10.21 2.79
C VAL A 97 0.56 -9.62 3.22
N GLY A 98 0.64 -8.29 3.33
CA GLY A 98 1.73 -7.59 4.02
C GLY A 98 2.91 -7.12 3.16
N THR A 99 3.13 -7.72 2.01
CA THR A 99 4.28 -7.41 1.13
C THR A 99 3.99 -7.79 -0.31
N GLY A 100 4.71 -7.20 -1.26
CA GLY A 100 4.56 -7.47 -2.69
C GLY A 100 3.24 -6.95 -3.28
N CYS A 101 2.68 -5.90 -2.70
CA CYS A 101 1.38 -5.36 -3.09
C CYS A 101 1.50 -3.94 -3.64
N PHE A 102 0.97 -3.72 -4.86
CA PHE A 102 0.91 -2.42 -5.50
C PHE A 102 -0.49 -1.81 -5.32
N PHE A 103 -0.61 -0.82 -4.44
CA PHE A 103 -1.85 -0.10 -4.17
C PHE A 103 -2.02 1.11 -5.09
N ASN A 104 -3.26 1.36 -5.51
CA ASN A 104 -3.68 2.67 -5.96
C ASN A 104 -3.78 3.59 -4.74
N ARG A 105 -3.03 4.71 -4.72
CA ARG A 105 -3.03 5.65 -3.58
C ARG A 105 -4.43 6.06 -3.16
N ARG A 106 -5.34 6.26 -4.13
CA ARG A 106 -6.75 6.63 -3.89
C ARG A 106 -7.43 5.66 -2.90
N ALA A 107 -7.10 4.37 -2.94
CA ALA A 107 -7.73 3.36 -2.11
C ALA A 107 -7.54 3.59 -0.60
N PHE A 108 -6.49 4.33 -0.20
CA PHE A 108 -6.27 4.69 1.20
C PHE A 108 -7.15 5.83 1.70
N TYR A 109 -7.88 6.52 0.81
CA TYR A 109 -8.63 7.73 1.14
C TYR A 109 -10.14 7.51 1.04
N GLY A 110 -10.62 6.29 1.27
CA GLY A 110 -12.04 5.95 1.29
C GLY A 110 -12.46 5.01 0.17
N THR A 111 -13.77 4.84 0.03
CA THR A 111 -14.34 3.89 -0.93
C THR A 111 -14.31 4.47 -2.35
N PRO A 112 -14.45 3.63 -3.39
CA PRO A 112 -14.52 4.13 -4.78
C PRO A 112 -15.57 5.23 -4.97
N SER A 113 -16.70 5.13 -4.27
CA SER A 113 -17.84 6.07 -4.34
C SER A 113 -17.74 7.26 -3.38
N ASN A 114 -16.87 7.23 -2.36
CA ASN A 114 -16.77 8.32 -1.38
C ASN A 114 -15.30 8.58 -1.01
N LEU A 115 -14.74 9.64 -1.61
CA LEU A 115 -13.39 10.11 -1.33
C LEU A 115 -13.40 10.99 -0.08
N ILE A 116 -12.56 10.63 0.89
CA ILE A 116 -12.31 11.43 2.09
C ILE A 116 -11.24 12.46 1.73
N PHE A 117 -11.66 13.72 1.67
CA PHE A 117 -10.76 14.84 1.43
C PHE A 117 -9.96 15.18 2.69
N HIS A 118 -8.71 15.60 2.48
CA HIS A 118 -7.87 16.13 3.53
C HIS A 118 -7.90 17.66 3.50
N GLU A 119 -7.79 18.30 4.67
CA GLU A 119 -7.71 19.77 4.77
C GLU A 119 -6.44 20.35 4.12
N ILE A 120 -5.42 19.52 3.91
CA ILE A 120 -4.16 19.89 3.28
C ILE A 120 -4.20 19.36 1.85
N ASP A 121 -4.24 20.26 0.87
CA ASP A 121 -4.35 19.92 -0.56
C ASP A 121 -3.20 19.01 -1.02
N GLU A 122 -1.97 19.23 -0.55
CA GLU A 122 -0.81 18.37 -0.85
C GLU A 122 -1.00 16.90 -0.43
N LEU A 123 -1.93 16.59 0.48
CA LEU A 123 -2.23 15.23 0.90
C LEU A 123 -3.33 14.56 0.07
N SER A 124 -3.96 15.29 -0.85
CA SER A 124 -4.98 14.75 -1.74
C SER A 124 -4.37 13.72 -2.70
N PRO A 125 -4.99 12.53 -2.85
CA PRO A 125 -4.42 11.45 -3.67
C PRO A 125 -4.38 11.76 -5.17
N ASN A 126 -5.08 12.79 -5.63
CA ASN A 126 -5.15 13.19 -7.04
C ASN A 126 -4.26 14.40 -7.38
N GLN A 127 -3.54 14.96 -6.39
CA GLN A 127 -2.70 16.14 -6.59
C GLN A 127 -1.42 15.78 -7.35
N ILE A 128 -1.04 16.56 -8.35
CA ILE A 128 0.24 16.38 -9.03
C ILE A 128 1.32 17.19 -8.29
N ALA A 129 2.32 16.50 -7.75
CA ALA A 129 3.47 17.14 -7.13
C ALA A 129 4.28 17.91 -8.19
N HIS A 130 4.32 19.23 -8.06
CA HIS A 130 5.02 20.14 -8.98
C HIS A 130 6.22 20.84 -8.33
N LYS A 131 6.27 20.84 -6.99
CA LYS A 131 7.37 21.43 -6.21
C LYS A 131 8.53 20.45 -6.13
N SER A 132 9.76 20.96 -6.15
CA SER A 132 10.95 20.12 -5.94
C SER A 132 10.94 19.51 -4.53
N ILE A 133 11.32 18.25 -4.40
CA ILE A 133 11.48 17.57 -3.10
C ILE A 133 12.52 18.23 -2.19
N LYS A 134 13.42 19.05 -2.76
CA LYS A 134 14.44 19.81 -2.02
C LYS A 134 13.96 21.18 -1.56
N ALA A 135 12.76 21.60 -1.96
CA ALA A 135 12.22 22.89 -1.56
C ALA A 135 12.00 22.92 -0.04
N LYS A 136 12.41 24.01 0.61
CA LYS A 136 12.31 24.18 2.07
C LYS A 136 10.89 23.92 2.58
N TYR A 137 9.88 24.48 1.90
CA TYR A 137 8.47 24.26 2.21
C TYR A 137 8.08 22.77 2.19
N VAL A 138 8.54 22.01 1.19
CA VAL A 138 8.22 20.58 1.05
C VAL A 138 8.84 19.79 2.20
N LEU A 139 10.09 20.09 2.56
CA LEU A 139 10.78 19.43 3.68
C LEU A 139 10.14 19.77 5.04
N GLU A 140 9.76 21.03 5.26
CA GLU A 140 9.06 21.47 6.48
C GLU A 140 7.68 20.81 6.59
N LEU A 141 6.90 20.78 5.50
CA LEU A 141 5.60 20.12 5.50
C LEU A 141 5.74 18.61 5.69
N ALA A 142 6.71 17.95 5.04
CA ALA A 142 7.00 16.53 5.23
C ALA A 142 7.34 16.21 6.68
N HIS A 143 8.15 17.06 7.34
CA HIS A 143 8.44 16.94 8.77
C HIS A 143 7.19 17.08 9.63
N ASN A 144 6.34 18.08 9.34
CA ASN A 144 5.11 18.31 10.09
C ASN A 144 4.12 17.13 9.97
N VAL A 145 3.90 16.60 8.77
CA VAL A 145 2.98 15.46 8.55
C VAL A 145 3.53 14.13 9.09
N ALA A 146 4.83 14.06 9.36
CA ALA A 146 5.48 12.94 10.06
C ALA A 146 5.44 13.08 11.59
N GLY A 147 4.95 14.19 12.12
CA GLY A 147 4.94 14.47 13.55
C GLY A 147 4.10 13.47 14.35
N CYS A 148 4.55 13.16 15.58
CA CYS A 148 3.90 12.18 16.45
C CYS A 148 2.47 12.56 16.87
N ILE A 149 2.15 13.86 16.87
CA ILE A 149 0.82 14.38 17.21
C ILE A 149 -0.08 14.56 15.98
N TYR A 150 0.44 14.35 14.77
CA TYR A 150 -0.28 14.66 13.53
C TYR A 150 -1.62 13.93 13.44
N GLU A 151 -1.64 12.66 13.87
CA GLU A 151 -2.84 11.82 13.76
C GLU A 151 -3.88 12.11 14.85
N HIS A 152 -3.57 12.95 15.85
CA HIS A 152 -4.48 13.25 16.94
C HIS A 152 -5.74 13.97 16.44
N ASN A 153 -6.92 13.44 16.80
CA ASN A 153 -8.23 13.91 16.34
C ASN A 153 -8.40 13.91 14.80
N THR A 154 -7.66 13.05 14.10
CA THR A 154 -7.83 12.84 12.65
C THR A 154 -8.47 11.48 12.35
N ASN A 155 -8.79 11.25 11.07
CA ASN A 155 -9.33 9.97 10.59
C ASN A 155 -8.24 8.95 10.21
N TRP A 156 -6.95 9.26 10.40
CA TRP A 156 -5.85 8.33 10.09
C TRP A 156 -5.92 7.07 10.94
N GLY A 157 -5.76 5.92 10.30
CA GLY A 157 -5.85 4.59 10.92
C GLY A 157 -7.26 4.14 11.30
N SER A 158 -8.28 5.00 11.22
CA SER A 158 -9.68 4.60 11.44
C SER A 158 -10.49 4.57 10.15
N LYS A 159 -10.29 5.56 9.26
CA LYS A 159 -10.96 5.65 7.96
C LYS A 159 -10.02 5.94 6.79
N ILE A 160 -8.80 6.42 7.07
CA ILE A 160 -7.78 6.76 6.07
C ILE A 160 -6.51 5.96 6.36
N GLY A 161 -5.86 5.46 5.31
CA GLY A 161 -4.62 4.70 5.41
C GLY A 161 -4.82 3.25 5.84
N PHE A 162 -3.72 2.63 6.30
CA PHE A 162 -3.72 1.32 6.94
C PHE A 162 -4.43 1.39 8.27
N ARG A 163 -5.33 0.43 8.52
CA ARG A 163 -6.22 0.44 9.68
C ARG A 163 -5.47 0.06 10.97
N TYR A 164 -5.77 0.78 12.05
CA TYR A 164 -5.27 0.51 13.39
C TYR A 164 -6.18 -0.44 14.16
N GLY A 165 -5.61 -1.09 15.19
CA GLY A 165 -6.36 -1.91 16.15
C GLY A 165 -6.41 -3.40 15.81
N SER A 166 -5.71 -3.84 14.77
CA SER A 166 -5.44 -5.26 14.52
C SER A 166 -3.96 -5.57 14.82
N LEU A 167 -3.69 -6.76 15.35
CA LEU A 167 -2.33 -7.32 15.41
C LEU A 167 -1.85 -7.76 14.01
N VAL A 168 -2.79 -8.05 13.11
CA VAL A 168 -2.56 -8.42 11.71
C VAL A 168 -3.16 -7.32 10.86
N GLU A 169 -2.35 -6.34 10.52
CA GLU A 169 -2.77 -5.09 9.86
C GLU A 169 -3.03 -5.28 8.36
N ASP A 170 -2.71 -6.47 7.82
CA ASP A 170 -2.86 -6.77 6.40
C ASP A 170 -4.27 -7.23 6.01
N TYR A 171 -5.12 -7.55 6.99
CA TYR A 171 -6.44 -8.15 6.76
C TYR A 171 -7.63 -7.16 6.79
N TYR A 172 -7.42 -5.88 7.13
CA TYR A 172 -8.51 -4.93 7.41
C TYR A 172 -8.33 -3.51 6.87
#